data_AF-A0A1M3LVA1-F1
#
_entry.id   AF-A0A1M3LVA1-F1
#
_cell.length_a   1.000
_cell.length_b   1.000
_cell.length_c   1.000
_cell.angle_alpha   90.00
_cell.angle_beta   90.00
_cell.angle_gamma   90.00
#
_symmetry.space_group_name_H-M   'P 1'
#
loop_
_entity.id
_entity.type
_entity.pdbx_description
1 polymer ?
#
loop_
_entity_poly.entity_id
_entity_poly.type
_entity_poly.pdbx_seq_one_letter_code
_entity_poly.pdbx_strand_id
1 'polypeptide(L)'
;MRSFVVSRMRGRPNEVDAVLQLIRETVWRRSDTYDPGRGSPNYFVFGITRHVVLRELERKYVPVDDIPFDAESHSEVDPLDALICRFDAHRWMVLAADYVGPSDWRVMGDLSLSDGDAQRIAAEYQLSMRGLRTVRERVRQVAQTVLAALAAADAGLPVTGSVILSCVPESGGFREVAEMIGDDTNTIAARLHIHPGSARARIATAKRLLMIARTVLEQEVPA
;
A
#
# COMPACT_ATOMS: atom_id res chain seq x y z
N MET A 1 3.41 12.65 -13.05
CA MET A 1 3.06 11.65 -14.10
C MET A 1 3.84 10.35 -13.91
N ARG A 2 5.18 10.35 -14.00
CA ARG A 2 6.01 9.13 -13.77
C ARG A 2 5.74 8.46 -12.42
N SER A 3 5.69 9.24 -11.33
CA SER A 3 5.35 8.74 -9.99
C SER A 3 3.98 8.03 -9.94
N PHE A 4 2.97 8.56 -10.64
CA PHE A 4 1.65 7.94 -10.75
C PHE A 4 1.71 6.61 -11.50
N VAL A 5 2.43 6.55 -12.62
CA VAL A 5 2.60 5.31 -13.40
C VAL A 5 3.37 4.27 -12.60
N VAL A 6 4.49 4.63 -11.96
CA VAL A 6 5.27 3.75 -11.09
C VAL A 6 4.42 3.19 -9.95
N SER A 7 3.63 4.05 -9.29
CA SER A 7 2.73 3.64 -8.21
C SER A 7 1.65 2.66 -8.68
N ARG A 8 1.06 2.89 -9.87
CA ARG A 8 0.01 2.04 -10.42
C ARG A 8 0.52 0.75 -11.05
N MET A 9 1.76 0.74 -11.52
CA MET A 9 2.44 -0.42 -12.11
C MET A 9 3.35 -1.14 -11.11
N ARG A 10 3.13 -0.96 -9.79
CA ARG A 10 3.87 -1.68 -8.74
C ARG A 10 3.78 -3.19 -8.98
N GLY A 11 4.94 -3.86 -8.99
CA GLY A 11 5.09 -5.27 -9.36
C GLY A 11 5.45 -5.51 -10.83
N ARG A 12 5.55 -4.45 -11.66
CA ARG A 12 5.95 -4.55 -13.08
C ARG A 12 6.95 -3.44 -13.47
N PRO A 13 8.13 -3.36 -12.83
CA PRO A 13 9.07 -2.24 -13.04
C PRO A 13 9.54 -2.12 -14.49
N ASN A 14 9.73 -3.24 -15.19
CA ASN A 14 10.17 -3.28 -16.59
C ASN A 14 9.13 -2.71 -17.58
N GLU A 15 7.87 -2.58 -17.17
CA GLU A 15 6.79 -2.09 -18.03
C GLU A 15 6.57 -0.58 -17.91
N VAL A 16 7.12 0.04 -16.86
CA VAL A 16 6.90 1.47 -16.57
C VAL A 16 7.34 2.34 -17.74
N ASP A 17 8.53 2.09 -18.30
CA ASP A 17 9.06 2.92 -19.38
C ASP A 17 8.28 2.72 -20.69
N ALA A 18 7.82 1.49 -20.97
CA ALA A 18 6.96 1.21 -22.13
C ALA A 18 5.60 1.94 -22.02
N VAL A 19 4.97 1.91 -20.84
CA VAL A 19 3.70 2.62 -20.59
C VAL A 19 3.90 4.13 -20.68
N LEU A 20 5.00 4.67 -20.14
CA LEU A 20 5.31 6.10 -20.26
C LEU A 20 5.53 6.53 -21.71
N GLN A 21 6.18 5.69 -22.51
CA GLN A 21 6.36 5.92 -23.93
C GLN A 21 5.02 5.93 -24.67
N LEU A 22 4.13 4.98 -24.38
CA LEU A 22 2.79 4.93 -24.95
C LEU A 22 1.94 6.15 -24.59
N ILE A 23 2.05 6.64 -23.34
CA ILE A 23 1.40 7.89 -22.92
C ILE A 23 1.91 9.07 -23.74
N ARG A 24 3.23 9.21 -23.90
CA ARG A 24 3.83 10.30 -24.69
C ARG A 24 3.35 10.27 -26.14
N GLU A 25 3.36 9.10 -26.78
CA GLU A 25 2.87 8.93 -28.14
C GLU A 25 1.38 9.26 -28.27
N THR A 26 0.57 8.85 -27.28
CA THR A 26 -0.87 9.13 -27.28
C THR A 26 -1.15 10.63 -27.09
N VAL A 27 -0.40 11.30 -26.22
CA VAL A 27 -0.48 12.76 -26.05
C VAL A 27 -0.11 13.46 -27.35
N TRP A 28 1.00 13.06 -27.98
CA TRP A 28 1.46 13.65 -29.24
C TRP A 28 0.41 13.50 -30.35
N ARG A 29 -0.16 12.31 -30.55
CA ARG A 29 -1.18 12.07 -31.57
C ARG A 29 -2.50 12.78 -31.32
N ARG A 30 -2.77 13.21 -30.08
CA ARG A 30 -4.03 13.84 -29.68
C ARG A 30 -3.88 15.31 -29.32
N SER A 31 -2.70 15.91 -29.52
CA SER A 31 -2.46 17.32 -29.18
C SER A 31 -3.49 18.27 -29.79
N ASP A 32 -3.91 17.98 -31.03
CA ASP A 32 -4.83 18.81 -31.80
C ASP A 32 -6.27 18.75 -31.30
N THR A 33 -6.57 17.79 -30.41
CA THR A 33 -7.89 17.65 -29.75
C THR A 33 -7.94 18.34 -28.38
N TYR A 34 -6.85 18.99 -27.97
CA TYR A 34 -6.82 19.73 -26.73
C TYR A 34 -7.73 20.96 -26.79
N ASP A 35 -8.67 21.03 -25.85
CA ASP A 35 -9.59 22.15 -25.68
C ASP A 35 -9.25 22.90 -24.38
N PRO A 36 -8.72 24.14 -24.46
CA PRO A 36 -8.38 24.92 -23.27
C PRO A 36 -9.61 25.28 -22.43
N GLY A 37 -10.82 25.28 -23.00
CA GLY A 37 -12.07 25.49 -22.27
C GLY A 37 -12.44 24.36 -21.32
N ARG A 38 -11.87 23.16 -21.51
CA ARG A 38 -12.13 21.96 -20.67
C ARG A 38 -11.10 21.75 -19.55
N GLY A 39 -10.04 22.53 -19.52
CA GLY A 39 -9.05 22.48 -18.45
C GLY A 39 -7.61 22.72 -18.91
N SER A 40 -6.68 22.64 -17.95
CA SER A 40 -5.26 22.86 -18.22
C SER A 40 -4.65 21.72 -19.06
N PRO A 41 -3.52 21.96 -19.75
CA PRO A 41 -2.82 20.91 -20.49
C PRO A 41 -2.41 19.72 -19.60
N ASN A 42 -2.08 20.00 -18.33
CA ASN A 42 -1.77 18.96 -17.35
C ASN A 42 -2.96 18.05 -17.06
N TYR A 43 -4.18 18.60 -17.01
CA TYR A 43 -5.39 17.81 -16.84
C TYR A 43 -5.66 16.91 -18.04
N PHE A 44 -5.49 17.44 -19.26
CA PHE A 44 -5.60 16.67 -20.50
C PHE A 44 -4.60 15.50 -20.55
N VAL A 45 -3.32 15.77 -20.27
CA VAL A 45 -2.26 14.76 -20.24
C VAL A 45 -2.51 13.73 -19.13
N PHE A 46 -2.98 14.15 -17.96
CA PHE A 46 -3.31 13.23 -16.87
C PHE A 46 -4.51 12.35 -17.21
N GLY A 47 -5.52 12.89 -17.91
CA GLY A 47 -6.64 12.12 -18.44
C GLY A 47 -6.19 11.00 -19.39
N ILE A 48 -5.26 11.30 -20.30
CA ILE A 48 -4.62 10.30 -21.18
C ILE A 48 -3.83 9.29 -20.36
N THR A 49 -2.99 9.75 -19.43
CA THR A 49 -2.17 8.91 -18.54
C THR A 49 -3.03 7.87 -17.82
N ARG A 50 -4.15 8.29 -17.23
CA ARG A 50 -5.07 7.41 -16.51
C ARG A 50 -5.67 6.34 -17.42
N HIS A 51 -6.14 6.73 -18.61
CA HIS A 51 -6.76 5.79 -19.54
C HIS A 51 -5.77 4.77 -20.08
N VAL A 52 -4.55 5.19 -20.44
CA VAL A 52 -3.51 4.29 -20.95
C VAL A 52 -3.10 3.29 -19.87
N VAL A 53 -2.87 3.74 -18.64
CA VAL A 53 -2.53 2.85 -17.51
C VAL A 53 -3.65 1.83 -17.25
N LEU A 54 -4.91 2.26 -17.20
CA LEU A 54 -6.05 1.34 -17.00
C LEU A 54 -6.14 0.30 -18.11
N ARG A 55 -6.03 0.74 -19.37
CA ARG A 55 -6.05 -0.16 -20.53
C ARG A 55 -4.94 -1.20 -20.48
N GLU A 56 -3.72 -0.82 -20.10
CA GLU A 56 -2.59 -1.76 -20.01
C GLU A 56 -2.73 -2.73 -18.82
N LEU A 57 -3.36 -2.29 -17.73
CA LEU A 57 -3.72 -3.18 -16.62
C LEU A 57 -4.82 -4.19 -17.04
N GLU A 58 -5.85 -3.72 -17.75
CA GLU A 58 -6.98 -4.53 -18.22
C GLU A 58 -6.62 -5.49 -19.36
N ARG A 59 -5.81 -5.05 -20.34
CA ARG A 59 -5.39 -5.89 -21.48
C ARG A 59 -4.66 -7.16 -21.05
N LYS A 60 -3.99 -7.12 -19.90
CA LYS A 60 -3.29 -8.27 -19.31
C LYS A 60 -4.14 -9.02 -18.29
N TYR A 61 -5.32 -8.50 -17.96
CA TYR A 61 -6.40 -9.21 -17.28
C TYR A 61 -7.29 -9.87 -18.34
N VAL A 62 -6.77 -10.90 -19.01
CA VAL A 62 -7.63 -11.75 -19.84
C VAL A 62 -8.47 -12.58 -18.87
N PRO A 63 -9.81 -12.54 -18.92
CA PRO A 63 -10.65 -13.50 -18.22
C PRO A 63 -10.34 -14.86 -18.85
N VAL A 64 -9.65 -15.69 -18.08
CA VAL A 64 -9.37 -17.06 -18.45
C VAL A 64 -10.63 -17.87 -18.12
N ASP A 65 -11.57 -17.90 -19.05
CA ASP A 65 -12.58 -18.95 -19.07
C ASP A 65 -11.91 -20.20 -19.68
N ASP A 66 -11.92 -21.29 -18.90
CA ASP A 66 -11.43 -22.65 -19.19
C ASP A 66 -9.90 -22.87 -19.26
N ILE A 67 -9.25 -22.96 -18.09
CA ILE A 67 -8.01 -23.75 -17.94
C ILE A 67 -8.30 -25.03 -17.14
N PRO A 68 -7.93 -26.22 -17.66
CA PRO A 68 -8.07 -27.49 -16.95
C PRO A 68 -7.33 -27.48 -15.60
N PHE A 69 -7.91 -28.15 -14.61
CA PHE A 69 -7.46 -28.20 -13.21
C PHE A 69 -6.04 -28.78 -12.99
N ASP A 70 -5.36 -29.25 -14.04
CA ASP A 70 -4.02 -29.86 -14.00
C ASP A 70 -2.89 -28.94 -14.51
N ALA A 71 -3.16 -27.67 -14.82
CA ALA A 71 -2.10 -26.71 -15.06
C ALA A 71 -1.58 -26.17 -13.72
N GLU A 72 -0.71 -26.95 -13.06
CA GLU A 72 0.23 -26.40 -12.08
C GLU A 72 1.00 -25.28 -12.77
N SER A 73 0.56 -24.04 -12.55
CA SER A 73 1.30 -22.84 -12.91
C SER A 73 2.50 -22.73 -11.97
N HIS A 74 3.49 -23.61 -12.17
CA HIS A 74 4.86 -23.25 -11.94
C HIS A 74 5.17 -22.11 -12.91
N SER A 75 4.85 -20.87 -12.54
CA SER A 75 5.75 -19.80 -12.96
C SER A 75 7.10 -20.27 -12.47
N GLU A 76 8.04 -20.55 -13.38
CA GLU A 76 9.44 -20.74 -13.02
C GLU A 76 9.86 -19.42 -12.36
N VAL A 77 9.59 -19.30 -11.07
CA VAL A 77 10.13 -18.25 -10.24
C VAL A 77 11.61 -18.54 -10.29
N ASP A 78 12.37 -17.64 -10.90
CA ASP A 78 13.82 -17.74 -10.88
C ASP A 78 14.22 -18.00 -9.42
N PRO A 79 14.88 -19.12 -9.11
CA PRO A 79 15.23 -19.46 -7.74
C PRO A 79 16.06 -18.37 -7.06
N LEU A 80 16.82 -17.58 -7.83
CA LEU A 80 17.50 -16.41 -7.32
C LEU A 80 16.51 -15.29 -6.95
N ASP A 81 15.53 -14.99 -7.79
CA ASP A 81 14.46 -14.03 -7.46
C ASP A 81 13.63 -14.50 -6.27
N ALA A 82 13.35 -15.79 -6.14
CA ALA A 82 12.68 -16.36 -4.97
C ALA A 82 13.50 -16.15 -3.68
N LEU A 83 14.83 -16.32 -3.75
CA LEU A 83 15.74 -16.11 -2.62
C LEU A 83 15.90 -14.62 -2.28
N ILE A 84 15.99 -13.74 -3.27
CA ILE A 84 16.07 -12.28 -3.08
C ILE A 84 14.76 -11.74 -2.51
N CYS A 85 13.61 -12.12 -3.09
CA CYS A 85 12.30 -11.77 -2.56
C CYS A 85 12.10 -12.28 -1.13
N ARG A 86 12.69 -13.43 -0.75
CA ARG A 86 12.70 -13.91 0.65
C ARG A 86 13.55 -13.02 1.57
N PHE A 87 14.64 -12.46 1.09
CA PHE A 87 15.48 -11.54 1.88
C PHE A 87 14.80 -10.19 2.09
N ASP A 88 14.23 -9.61 1.03
CA ASP A 88 13.42 -8.39 1.13
C ASP A 88 12.19 -8.63 2.02
N ALA A 89 11.57 -9.81 1.89
CA ALA A 89 10.47 -10.22 2.76
C ALA A 89 10.92 -10.27 4.23
N HIS A 90 12.08 -10.87 4.50
CA HIS A 90 12.62 -10.96 5.85
C HIS A 90 12.84 -9.57 6.47
N ARG A 91 13.43 -8.60 5.73
CA ARG A 91 13.69 -7.23 6.22
C ARG A 91 12.42 -6.56 6.73
N TRP A 92 11.36 -6.50 5.93
CA TRP A 92 10.13 -5.84 6.37
C TRP A 92 9.36 -6.67 7.40
N MET A 93 9.40 -8.01 7.32
CA MET A 93 8.68 -8.89 8.25
C MET A 93 9.21 -8.79 9.67
N VAL A 94 10.53 -8.70 9.86
CA VAL A 94 11.15 -8.52 11.19
C VAL A 94 10.68 -7.21 11.81
N LEU A 95 10.80 -6.09 11.07
CA LEU A 95 10.35 -4.78 11.53
C LEU A 95 8.84 -4.77 11.85
N ALA A 96 8.02 -5.35 10.97
CA ALA A 96 6.58 -5.43 11.20
C ALA A 96 6.24 -6.26 12.46
N ALA A 97 6.92 -7.39 12.67
CA ALA A 97 6.75 -8.22 13.86
C ALA A 97 7.08 -7.46 15.14
N ASP A 98 8.19 -6.72 15.15
CA ASP A 98 8.63 -5.91 16.29
C ASP A 98 7.59 -4.84 16.66
N TYR A 99 7.04 -4.13 15.67
CA TYR A 99 6.05 -3.08 15.91
C TYR A 99 4.66 -3.61 16.25
N VAL A 100 4.24 -4.74 15.68
CA VAL A 100 2.94 -5.37 15.97
C VAL A 100 2.93 -5.98 17.36
N GLY A 101 4.05 -6.60 17.74
CA GLY A 101 4.23 -7.35 18.98
C GLY A 101 4.05 -8.86 18.78
N PRO A 102 4.67 -9.68 19.64
CA PRO A 102 4.80 -11.12 19.42
C PRO A 102 3.46 -11.88 19.44
N SER A 103 2.48 -11.40 20.21
CA SER A 103 1.16 -12.05 20.30
C SER A 103 0.38 -11.95 18.99
N ASP A 104 0.20 -10.72 18.50
CA ASP A 104 -0.55 -10.46 17.26
C ASP A 104 0.19 -11.04 16.04
N TRP A 105 1.53 -11.02 16.05
CA TRP A 105 2.34 -11.62 14.98
C TRP A 105 2.19 -13.14 14.93
N ARG A 106 2.17 -13.83 16.08
CA ARG A 106 1.98 -15.28 16.14
C ARG A 106 0.61 -15.71 15.60
N VAL A 107 -0.45 -14.99 15.97
CA VAL A 107 -1.80 -15.20 15.42
C VAL A 107 -1.78 -15.15 13.89
N MET A 108 -1.05 -14.18 13.30
CA MET A 108 -0.97 -14.05 11.85
C MET A 108 -0.13 -15.14 11.18
N GLY A 109 0.96 -15.57 11.83
CA GLY A 109 1.75 -16.71 11.37
C GLY A 109 0.91 -17.98 11.32
N ASP A 110 0.22 -18.31 12.41
CA ASP A 110 -0.61 -19.53 12.47
C ASP A 110 -1.80 -19.45 11.50
N LEU A 111 -2.41 -18.27 11.34
CA LEU A 111 -3.44 -18.04 10.33
C LEU A 111 -2.93 -18.33 8.91
N SER A 112 -1.71 -17.88 8.58
CA SER A 112 -1.12 -18.15 7.25
C SER A 112 -0.78 -19.62 7.02
N LEU A 113 -0.46 -20.37 8.07
CA LEU A 113 -0.14 -21.80 8.00
C LEU A 113 -1.38 -22.71 8.10
N SER A 114 -2.55 -22.13 8.38
CA SER A 114 -3.82 -22.85 8.57
C SER A 114 -4.68 -22.94 7.30
N ASP A 115 -4.12 -22.67 6.13
CA ASP A 115 -4.86 -22.52 4.86
C ASP A 115 -6.04 -21.53 4.96
N GLY A 116 -5.93 -20.55 5.88
CA GLY A 116 -6.94 -19.54 6.11
C GLY A 116 -8.12 -19.97 7.00
N ASP A 117 -8.01 -21.07 7.76
CA ASP A 117 -9.03 -21.47 8.74
C ASP A 117 -9.10 -20.51 9.95
N ALA A 118 -9.76 -19.38 9.71
CA ALA A 118 -9.92 -18.32 10.68
C ALA A 118 -10.76 -18.73 11.91
N GLN A 119 -11.63 -19.74 11.78
CA GLN A 119 -12.46 -20.19 12.92
C GLN A 119 -11.63 -20.98 13.90
N ARG A 120 -10.81 -21.92 13.41
CA ARG A 120 -9.89 -22.69 14.23
C ARG A 120 -8.91 -21.79 14.97
N ILE A 121 -8.28 -20.86 14.26
CA ILE A 121 -7.32 -19.92 14.88
C ILE A 121 -8.00 -19.00 15.90
N ALA A 122 -9.20 -18.50 15.61
CA ALA A 122 -9.94 -17.70 16.58
C ALA A 122 -10.22 -18.48 17.88
N ALA A 123 -10.62 -19.76 17.77
CA ALA A 123 -10.85 -20.62 18.93
C ALA A 123 -9.57 -20.91 19.72
N GLU A 124 -8.48 -21.25 19.03
CA GLU A 124 -7.17 -21.53 19.62
C GLU A 124 -6.63 -20.37 20.45
N TYR A 125 -6.77 -19.14 19.93
CA TYR A 125 -6.32 -17.92 20.59
C TYR A 125 -7.37 -17.27 21.51
N GLN A 126 -8.53 -17.92 21.71
CA GLN A 126 -9.65 -17.38 22.50
C GLN A 126 -10.12 -15.99 22.03
N LEU A 127 -10.03 -15.75 20.72
CA LEU A 127 -10.47 -14.52 20.07
C LEU A 127 -11.88 -14.70 19.52
N SER A 128 -12.69 -13.65 19.60
CA SER A 128 -13.86 -13.57 18.73
C SER A 128 -13.42 -13.39 17.28
N MET A 129 -14.28 -13.76 16.31
CA MET A 129 -14.02 -13.48 14.88
C MET A 129 -13.80 -11.98 14.60
N ARG A 130 -14.40 -11.09 15.41
CA ARG A 130 -14.15 -9.65 15.35
C ARG A 130 -12.76 -9.29 15.91
N GLY A 131 -12.34 -9.94 16.99
CA GLY A 131 -11.00 -9.82 17.56
C GLY A 131 -9.93 -10.22 16.55
N LEU A 132 -10.08 -11.38 15.92
CA LEU A 132 -9.17 -11.85 14.86
C LEU A 132 -9.09 -10.88 13.69
N ARG A 133 -10.24 -10.35 13.22
CA ARG A 133 -10.25 -9.29 12.19
C ARG A 133 -9.51 -8.03 12.63
N THR A 134 -9.65 -7.65 13.90
CA THR A 134 -8.97 -6.46 14.46
C THR A 134 -7.45 -6.66 14.51
N VAL A 135 -7.00 -7.85 14.90
CA VAL A 135 -5.57 -8.23 14.86
C VAL A 135 -5.05 -8.18 13.43
N ARG A 136 -5.73 -8.84 12.49
CA ARG A 136 -5.36 -8.84 11.07
C ARG A 136 -5.25 -7.44 10.49
N GLU A 137 -6.23 -6.58 10.77
CA GLU A 137 -6.25 -5.21 10.28
C GLU A 137 -5.11 -4.38 10.87
N ARG A 138 -4.80 -4.55 12.16
CA ARG A 138 -3.65 -3.91 12.80
C ARG A 138 -2.33 -4.35 12.18
N VAL A 139 -2.12 -5.66 12.00
CA VAL A 139 -0.90 -6.19 11.37
C VAL A 139 -0.75 -5.66 9.95
N ARG A 140 -1.84 -5.65 9.19
CA ARG A 140 -1.86 -5.10 7.82
C ARG A 140 -1.43 -3.63 7.79
N GLN A 141 -1.99 -2.79 8.66
CA GLN A 141 -1.66 -1.36 8.72
C GLN A 141 -0.19 -1.12 9.04
N VAL A 142 0.36 -1.86 10.02
CA VAL A 142 1.77 -1.76 10.38
C VAL A 142 2.66 -2.22 9.22
N ALA A 143 2.39 -3.39 8.65
CA ALA A 143 3.15 -3.93 7.53
C ALA A 143 3.16 -2.99 6.31
N GLN A 144 2.00 -2.41 5.95
CA GLN A 144 1.90 -1.43 4.87
C GLN A 144 2.71 -0.16 5.16
N THR A 145 2.73 0.29 6.42
CA THR A 145 3.50 1.47 6.83
C THR A 145 4.99 1.20 6.75
N VAL A 146 5.45 0.06 7.27
CA VAL A 146 6.85 -0.38 7.21
C VAL A 146 7.30 -0.51 5.76
N LEU A 147 6.53 -1.21 4.91
CA LEU A 147 6.84 -1.35 3.49
C LEU A 147 6.95 -0.01 2.77
N ALA A 148 6.05 0.93 3.04
CA ALA A 148 6.10 2.26 2.44
C ALA A 148 7.30 3.09 2.93
N ALA A 149 7.66 2.98 4.21
CA ALA A 149 8.82 3.64 4.79
C ALA A 149 10.14 3.09 4.23
N LEU A 150 10.29 1.76 4.15
CA LEU A 150 11.44 1.12 3.52
C LEU A 150 11.57 1.52 2.04
N ALA A 151 10.48 1.50 1.29
CA ALA A 151 10.49 1.95 -0.11
C ALA A 151 10.88 3.43 -0.27
N ALA A 152 10.53 4.29 0.70
CA ALA A 152 10.94 5.68 0.71
C ALA A 152 12.43 5.85 1.07
N ALA A 153 12.94 5.05 2.02
CA ALA A 153 14.35 5.02 2.38
C ALA A 153 15.22 4.50 1.22
N ASP A 154 14.83 3.39 0.58
CA ASP A 154 15.53 2.81 -0.57
C ASP A 154 15.54 3.76 -1.78
N ALA A 155 14.54 4.65 -1.88
CA ALA A 155 14.48 5.71 -2.88
C ALA A 155 15.29 6.98 -2.50
N GLY A 156 15.95 6.99 -1.34
CA GLY A 156 16.76 8.12 -0.86
C GLY A 156 15.94 9.36 -0.53
N LEU A 157 14.67 9.21 -0.15
CA LEU A 157 13.82 10.35 0.18
C LEU A 157 14.20 10.96 1.54
N PRO A 158 14.20 12.29 1.69
CA PRO A 158 14.54 12.93 2.94
C PRO A 158 13.46 12.70 4.01
N VAL A 159 13.88 12.54 5.27
CA VAL A 159 12.99 12.36 6.42
C VAL A 159 12.26 13.66 6.73
N THR A 160 11.14 13.87 6.06
CA THR A 160 10.29 15.06 6.19
C THR A 160 8.87 14.66 6.61
N GLY A 161 8.12 15.59 7.19
CA GLY A 161 6.75 15.32 7.63
C GLY A 161 5.83 14.81 6.50
N SER A 162 6.01 15.30 5.26
CA SER A 162 5.24 14.84 4.10
C SER A 162 5.59 13.42 3.67
N VAL A 163 6.87 13.04 3.71
CA VAL A 163 7.31 11.67 3.41
C VAL A 163 6.79 10.70 4.48
N ILE A 164 6.91 11.05 5.77
CA ILE A 164 6.37 10.26 6.89
C ILE A 164 4.86 10.06 6.73
N LEU A 165 4.12 11.14 6.45
CA LEU A 165 2.67 11.07 6.20
C LEU A 165 2.32 10.17 5.01
N SER A 166 3.11 10.21 3.94
CA SER A 166 2.87 9.38 2.74
C SER A 166 3.01 7.87 3.01
N CYS A 167 3.72 7.49 4.08
CA CYS A 167 3.87 6.10 4.50
C CYS A 167 2.62 5.56 5.22
N VAL A 168 1.76 6.44 5.76
CA VAL A 168 0.52 6.02 6.43
C VAL A 168 -0.48 5.48 5.39
N PRO A 169 -1.12 4.30 5.61
CA PRO A 169 -2.10 3.73 4.69
C PRO A 169 -3.30 4.65 4.45
N GLU A 170 -3.83 4.62 3.22
CA GLU A 170 -5.09 5.29 2.86
C GLU A 170 -6.31 4.57 3.46
N SER A 171 -6.23 3.25 3.62
CA SER A 171 -7.30 2.45 4.19
C SER A 171 -7.58 2.85 5.64
N GLY A 172 -8.87 2.96 5.99
CA GLY A 172 -9.30 3.29 7.37
C GLY A 172 -9.29 4.77 7.72
N GLY A 173 -8.88 5.65 6.79
CA GLY A 173 -8.88 7.11 6.96
C GLY A 173 -7.83 7.64 7.93
N PHE A 174 -6.78 6.86 8.19
CA PHE A 174 -5.72 7.26 9.12
C PHE A 174 -4.85 8.37 8.56
N ARG A 175 -4.65 8.44 7.24
CA ARG A 175 -3.88 9.51 6.60
C ARG A 175 -4.59 10.86 6.75
N GLU A 176 -5.89 10.91 6.52
CA GLU A 176 -6.67 12.15 6.73
C GLU A 176 -6.62 12.60 8.20
N VAL A 177 -6.73 11.65 9.14
CA VAL A 177 -6.57 11.94 10.58
C VAL A 177 -5.14 12.41 10.91
N ALA A 178 -4.13 11.83 10.28
CA ALA A 178 -2.73 12.22 10.46
C ALA A 178 -2.43 13.64 9.95
N GLU A 179 -3.09 14.09 8.87
CA GLU A 179 -3.01 15.48 8.40
C GLU A 179 -3.57 16.48 9.42
N MET A 180 -4.53 16.04 10.24
CA MET A 180 -5.19 16.85 11.26
C MET A 180 -4.68 16.56 12.68
N ILE A 181 -3.50 15.95 12.84
CA ILE A 181 -3.04 15.43 14.16
C ILE A 181 -2.89 16.52 15.25
N GLY A 182 -2.79 17.78 14.84
CA GLY A 182 -2.74 18.95 15.72
C GLY A 182 -4.12 19.47 16.18
N ASP A 183 -5.19 19.04 15.53
CA ASP A 183 -6.57 19.41 15.87
C ASP A 183 -7.09 18.58 17.05
N ASP A 184 -8.07 19.11 17.78
CA ASP A 184 -8.72 18.36 18.85
C ASP A 184 -9.68 17.28 18.30
N THR A 185 -10.03 16.31 19.15
CA THR A 185 -10.86 15.15 18.75
C THR A 185 -12.23 15.56 18.21
N ASN A 186 -12.86 16.61 18.74
CA ASN A 186 -14.20 17.03 18.31
C ASN A 186 -14.14 17.71 16.94
N THR A 187 -13.11 18.52 16.70
CA THR A 187 -12.85 19.14 15.40
C THR A 187 -12.63 18.08 14.31
N ILE A 188 -11.79 17.07 14.58
CA ILE A 188 -11.56 15.96 13.64
C ILE A 188 -12.85 15.15 13.42
N ALA A 189 -13.60 14.86 14.48
CA ALA A 189 -14.85 14.12 14.40
C ALA A 189 -15.90 14.84 13.54
N ALA A 190 -16.05 16.16 13.73
CA ALA A 190 -16.95 17.00 12.96
C ALA A 190 -16.55 17.03 11.48
N ARG A 191 -15.26 17.23 11.18
CA ARG A 191 -14.75 17.33 9.82
C ARG A 191 -14.84 16.03 9.03
N LEU A 192 -14.68 14.90 9.70
CA LEU A 192 -14.81 13.57 9.09
C LEU A 192 -16.23 12.99 9.17
N HIS A 193 -17.18 13.72 9.78
CA HIS A 193 -18.54 13.26 10.04
C HIS A 193 -18.60 11.90 10.76
N ILE A 194 -17.75 11.70 11.77
CA ILE A 194 -17.68 10.48 12.57
C ILE A 194 -17.94 10.76 14.06
N HIS A 195 -18.21 9.70 14.81
CA HIS A 195 -18.36 9.80 16.27
C HIS A 195 -17.02 10.18 16.95
N PRO A 196 -17.00 11.04 17.98
CA PRO A 196 -15.77 11.45 18.68
C PRO A 196 -14.95 10.28 19.24
N GLY A 197 -15.61 9.22 19.72
CA GLY A 197 -14.93 8.00 20.16
C GLY A 197 -14.17 7.30 19.03
N SER A 198 -14.73 7.29 17.82
CA SER A 198 -14.07 6.74 16.62
C SER A 198 -12.91 7.62 16.19
N ALA A 199 -13.07 8.95 16.24
CA ALA A 199 -11.98 9.89 15.98
C ALA A 199 -10.81 9.66 16.95
N ARG A 200 -11.07 9.55 18.25
CA ARG A 200 -10.04 9.28 19.27
C ARG A 200 -9.25 7.99 18.97
N ALA A 201 -9.95 6.91 18.65
CA ALA A 201 -9.31 5.64 18.31
C ALA A 201 -8.43 5.77 17.06
N ARG A 202 -8.92 6.45 16.01
CA ARG A 202 -8.15 6.69 14.78
C ARG A 202 -6.94 7.61 15.02
N ILE A 203 -7.06 8.63 15.87
CA ILE A 203 -5.94 9.52 16.24
C ILE A 203 -4.83 8.70 16.92
N ALA A 204 -5.19 7.83 17.86
CA ALA A 204 -4.21 6.97 18.53
C ALA A 204 -3.48 6.05 17.54
N THR A 205 -4.22 5.42 16.61
CA THR A 205 -3.63 4.59 15.56
C THR A 205 -2.77 5.41 14.60
N ALA A 206 -3.25 6.56 14.12
CA ALA A 206 -2.50 7.43 13.21
C ALA A 206 -1.17 7.89 13.83
N LYS A 207 -1.17 8.31 15.11
CA LYS A 207 0.06 8.66 15.84
C LYS A 207 1.06 7.50 15.88
N ARG A 208 0.56 6.28 16.17
CA ARG A 208 1.41 5.08 16.17
C ARG A 208 2.02 4.83 14.79
N LEU A 209 1.22 4.91 13.71
CA LEU A 209 1.71 4.66 12.35
C LEU A 209 2.72 5.74 11.90
N LEU A 210 2.47 7.01 12.22
CA LEU A 210 3.44 8.09 11.96
C LEU A 210 4.77 7.86 12.69
N MET A 211 4.71 7.41 13.95
CA MET A 211 5.90 7.09 14.74
C MET A 211 6.67 5.93 14.12
N ILE A 212 6.00 4.84 13.73
CA ILE A 212 6.62 3.71 13.03
C ILE A 212 7.31 4.15 11.74
N ALA A 213 6.60 4.89 10.88
CA ALA A 213 7.17 5.38 9.62
C ALA A 213 8.41 6.23 9.85
N ARG A 214 8.37 7.14 10.84
CA ARG A 214 9.52 7.97 11.21
C ARG A 214 10.71 7.14 11.68
N THR A 215 10.48 6.20 12.60
CA THR A 215 11.57 5.38 13.16
C THR A 215 12.23 4.51 12.09
N VAL A 216 11.44 3.89 11.20
CA VAL A 216 11.99 3.11 10.08
C VAL A 216 12.82 4.00 9.16
N LEU A 217 12.30 5.18 8.79
CA LEU A 217 13.06 6.13 7.96
C LEU A 217 14.35 6.58 8.63
N GLU A 218 14.33 6.92 9.92
CA GLU A 218 15.53 7.37 10.66
C GLU A 218 16.59 6.26 10.82
N GLN A 219 16.17 4.99 10.95
CA GLN A 219 17.09 3.85 11.06
C GLN A 219 17.79 3.51 9.74
N GLU A 220 17.15 3.81 8.61
CA GLU A 220 17.61 3.45 7.28
C GLU A 220 18.36 4.60 6.56
N VAL A 221 18.48 5.78 7.19
CA VAL A 221 19.35 6.85 6.68
C VAL A 221 20.81 6.41 6.90
N PRO A 222 21.61 6.25 5.84
CA PRO A 222 23.03 5.91 6.00
C PRO A 222 23.75 7.04 6.73
N ALA A 223 24.53 6.68 7.76
CA ALA A 223 25.36 7.58 8.55
C ALA A 223 26.45 8.26 7.72
#